data_AF-A0ABD5S562-F1
#
_entry.id   AF-A0ABD5S562-F1
#
_cell.length_a   1.000
_cell.length_b   1.000
_cell.length_c   1.000
_cell.angle_alpha   90.00
_cell.angle_beta   90.00
_cell.angle_gamma   90.00
#
_symmetry.space_group_name_H-M   'P 1'
#
loop_
_entity.id
_entity.type
_entity.pdbx_description
1 polymer ?
#
loop_
_entity_poly.entity_id
_entity_poly.type
_entity_poly.pdbx_seq_one_letter_code
_entity_poly.pdbx_strand_id
1 'polypeptide(L)'
;LSAVALVGAPGWLPAPYAVPASMLLWATLWALYLSFVNAGQVFYGFGWESMLLETGFLAIFLGAGGTAAPAVVVWLLRWVLFRNMFGAGLIKLRGDDCWRDLSCMDYHYETQPMPNPVSWYAHNLSGRFHRAEVFGNHVVELAVPFLYFAPQPFAALAGVATILFQGWLTITGNFSWLNALTIVLAVSTFSDGALASVLPVAAPATA
;
A
#
# COMPACT_ATOMS: atom_id res chain seq x y z
N LEU A 1 7.37 -20.46 -2.52
CA LEU A 1 7.10 -19.74 -1.24
C LEU A 1 5.98 -18.71 -1.41
N SER A 2 6.08 -17.76 -2.35
CA SER A 2 5.04 -16.73 -2.52
C SER A 2 3.64 -17.30 -2.83
N ALA A 3 3.55 -18.33 -3.68
CA ALA A 3 2.28 -19.02 -3.93
C ALA A 3 1.69 -19.67 -2.67
N VAL A 4 2.54 -20.21 -1.78
CA VAL A 4 2.14 -20.82 -0.50
C VAL A 4 1.60 -19.75 0.45
N ALA A 5 2.24 -18.58 0.49
CA ALA A 5 1.77 -17.44 1.29
C ALA A 5 0.45 -16.88 0.76
N LEU A 6 0.32 -16.75 -0.56
CA LEU A 6 -0.88 -16.21 -1.22
C LEU A 6 -2.14 -17.00 -0.92
N VAL A 7 -2.05 -18.34 -0.91
CA VAL A 7 -3.21 -19.20 -0.60
C VAL A 7 -3.43 -19.41 0.90
N GLY A 8 -2.60 -18.79 1.75
CA GLY A 8 -2.70 -18.93 3.21
C GLY A 8 -2.44 -20.35 3.71
N ALA A 9 -1.59 -21.13 3.01
CA ALA A 9 -1.40 -22.55 3.30
C ALA A 9 -1.00 -22.88 4.76
N PRO A 10 -0.21 -22.05 5.48
CA PRO A 10 0.06 -22.29 6.91
C PRO A 10 -1.20 -22.41 7.77
N GLY A 11 -2.30 -21.76 7.37
CA GLY A 11 -3.59 -21.85 8.05
C GLY A 11 -4.28 -23.22 7.93
N TRP A 12 -3.82 -24.10 7.02
CA TRP A 12 -4.34 -25.47 6.88
C TRP A 12 -3.68 -26.47 7.83
N LEU A 13 -2.59 -26.06 8.49
CA LEU A 13 -1.93 -26.89 9.49
C LEU A 13 -2.72 -26.89 10.81
N PRO A 14 -2.56 -27.94 11.65
CA PRO A 14 -3.12 -27.93 12.99
C PRO A 14 -2.68 -26.70 13.79
N ALA A 15 -3.55 -26.22 14.68
CA ALA A 15 -3.36 -25.00 15.47
C ALA A 15 -1.94 -24.78 16.05
N PRO A 16 -1.25 -25.76 16.66
CA PRO A 16 0.09 -25.53 17.20
C PRO A 16 1.16 -25.22 16.15
N TYR A 17 0.92 -25.57 14.88
CA TYR A 17 1.89 -25.42 13.80
C TYR A 17 1.58 -24.27 12.84
N ALA A 18 0.33 -23.80 12.78
CA ALA A 18 -0.09 -22.78 11.82
C ALA A 18 0.71 -21.46 11.95
N VAL A 19 0.81 -20.92 13.16
CA VAL A 19 1.52 -19.66 13.42
C VAL A 19 3.04 -19.81 13.19
N PRO A 20 3.75 -20.79 13.79
CA PRO A 20 5.18 -20.97 13.52
C PRO A 20 5.50 -21.19 12.03
N ALA A 21 4.67 -21.94 11.30
CA ALA A 21 4.84 -22.15 9.88
C ALA A 21 4.66 -20.85 9.07
N SER A 22 3.68 -20.01 9.44
CA SER A 22 3.47 -18.69 8.83
C SER A 22 4.66 -17.76 9.08
N MET A 23 5.13 -17.69 10.33
CA MET A 23 6.31 -16.90 10.71
C MET A 23 7.54 -17.34 9.90
N LEU A 24 7.80 -18.64 9.81
CA LEU A 24 8.94 -19.19 9.06
C LEU A 24 8.84 -18.89 7.56
N LEU A 25 7.63 -19.03 6.99
CA LEU A 25 7.38 -18.73 5.57
C LEU A 25 7.66 -17.25 5.25
N TRP A 26 7.09 -16.33 6.03
CA TRP A 26 7.31 -14.90 5.84
C TRP A 26 8.75 -14.48 6.13
N ALA A 27 9.39 -15.03 7.18
CA ALA A 27 10.78 -14.75 7.48
C ALA A 27 11.71 -15.22 6.36
N THR A 28 11.43 -16.38 5.76
CA THR A 28 12.19 -16.88 4.61
C THR A 28 12.01 -15.98 3.39
N LEU A 29 10.76 -15.60 3.06
CA LEU A 29 10.48 -14.67 1.96
C LEU A 29 11.19 -13.33 2.15
N TRP A 30 11.11 -12.78 3.37
CA TRP A 30 11.77 -11.53 3.74
C TRP A 30 13.29 -11.62 3.63
N ALA A 31 13.91 -12.68 4.17
CA ALA A 31 15.36 -12.86 4.12
C ALA A 31 15.87 -13.03 2.67
N LEU A 32 15.14 -13.77 1.83
CA LEU A 32 15.43 -13.89 0.41
C LEU A 32 15.37 -12.53 -0.28
N TYR A 33 14.30 -11.76 -0.04
CA TYR A 33 14.18 -10.42 -0.64
C TYR A 33 15.26 -9.45 -0.16
N LEU A 34 15.56 -9.47 1.15
CA LEU A 34 16.63 -8.68 1.74
C LEU A 34 17.99 -9.01 1.11
N SER A 35 18.24 -10.28 0.79
CA SER A 35 19.46 -10.68 0.08
C SER A 35 19.56 -10.03 -1.30
N PHE A 36 18.45 -9.92 -2.04
CA PHE A 36 18.42 -9.26 -3.34
C PHE A 36 18.64 -7.76 -3.24
N VAL A 37 18.00 -7.10 -2.26
CA VAL A 37 18.21 -5.66 -2.03
C VAL A 37 19.67 -5.36 -1.68
N ASN A 38 20.29 -6.17 -0.81
CA ASN A 38 21.70 -6.00 -0.45
C ASN A 38 22.65 -6.32 -1.62
N ALA A 39 22.38 -7.37 -2.40
CA ALA A 39 23.21 -7.68 -3.57
C ALA A 39 23.03 -6.66 -4.71
N GLY A 40 21.82 -6.13 -4.88
CA GLY A 40 21.43 -5.22 -5.96
C GLY A 40 21.88 -3.77 -5.78
N GLN A 41 22.19 -3.36 -4.54
CA GLN A 41 22.74 -2.02 -4.23
C GLN A 41 21.88 -0.91 -4.85
N VAL A 42 22.48 -0.03 -5.67
CA VAL A 42 21.80 1.13 -6.28
C VAL A 42 20.59 0.71 -7.12
N PHE A 43 20.64 -0.44 -7.80
CA PHE A 43 19.50 -0.92 -8.61
C PHE A 43 18.27 -1.28 -7.77
N TYR A 44 18.47 -1.60 -6.49
CA TYR A 44 17.42 -1.88 -5.49
C TYR A 44 17.35 -0.76 -4.43
N GLY A 45 17.84 0.44 -4.76
CA GLY A 45 17.81 1.60 -3.86
C GLY A 45 16.50 2.38 -3.87
N PHE A 46 15.48 1.92 -4.59
CA PHE A 46 14.21 2.63 -4.73
C PHE A 46 13.33 2.51 -3.48
N GLY A 47 12.49 3.52 -3.22
CA GLY A 47 11.66 3.57 -2.00
C GLY A 47 10.75 2.35 -1.82
N TRP A 48 10.20 1.80 -2.92
CA TRP A 48 9.34 0.62 -2.88
C TRP A 48 10.06 -0.67 -2.44
N GLU A 49 11.38 -0.73 -2.56
CA GLU A 49 12.22 -1.85 -2.09
C GLU A 49 12.24 -1.89 -0.56
N SER A 50 12.56 -0.73 0.04
CA SER A 50 12.56 -0.55 1.49
C SER A 50 11.16 -0.75 2.08
N MET A 51 10.13 -0.26 1.40
CA MET A 51 8.73 -0.44 1.82
C MET A 51 8.29 -1.91 1.79
N LEU A 52 8.73 -2.68 0.79
CA LEU A 52 8.46 -4.12 0.73
C LEU A 52 9.16 -4.86 1.87
N LEU A 53 10.39 -4.48 2.21
CA LEU A 53 11.11 -5.05 3.36
C LEU A 53 10.47 -4.70 4.70
N GLU A 54 10.04 -3.45 4.90
CA GLU A 54 9.31 -3.04 6.11
C GLU A 54 8.00 -3.82 6.25
N THR A 55 7.22 -3.91 5.17
CA THR A 55 5.93 -4.61 5.16
C THR A 55 6.11 -6.12 5.33
N GLY A 56 7.09 -6.72 4.63
CA GLY A 56 7.40 -8.15 4.72
C GLY A 56 7.90 -8.56 6.09
N PHE A 57 8.65 -7.70 6.78
CA PHE A 57 9.07 -7.92 8.17
C PHE A 57 7.85 -7.93 9.11
N LEU A 58 6.94 -6.97 8.98
CA LEU A 58 5.72 -6.93 9.77
C LEU A 58 4.81 -8.14 9.50
N ALA A 59 4.77 -8.63 8.26
CA ALA A 59 3.97 -9.78 7.87
C ALA A 59 4.36 -11.08 8.59
N ILE A 60 5.61 -11.19 9.08
CA ILE A 60 6.06 -12.32 9.94
C ILE A 60 5.14 -12.48 11.15
N PHE A 61 4.61 -11.37 11.69
CA PHE A 61 3.87 -11.35 12.95
C PHE A 61 2.34 -11.25 12.77
N LEU A 62 1.82 -11.38 11.55
CA LEU A 62 0.38 -11.26 11.28
C LEU A 62 -0.47 -12.43 11.81
N GLY A 63 0.16 -13.56 12.13
CA GLY A 63 -0.53 -14.77 12.57
C GLY A 63 -0.94 -15.70 11.41
N ALA A 64 -1.70 -16.76 11.74
CA ALA A 64 -2.27 -17.71 10.79
C ALA A 64 -3.38 -18.54 11.43
N GLY A 65 -4.23 -19.14 10.59
CA GLY A 65 -5.38 -19.95 11.01
C GLY A 65 -6.42 -19.07 11.70
N GLY A 66 -6.95 -19.53 12.84
CA GLY A 66 -7.90 -18.77 13.65
C GLY A 66 -7.28 -17.71 14.57
N THR A 67 -5.97 -17.50 14.51
CA THR A 67 -5.28 -16.54 15.39
C THR A 67 -5.49 -15.12 14.89
N ALA A 68 -6.05 -14.24 15.73
CA ALA A 68 -6.19 -12.83 15.41
C ALA A 68 -4.83 -12.15 15.23
N ALA A 69 -4.72 -11.27 14.23
CA ALA A 69 -3.53 -10.46 14.04
C ALA A 69 -3.31 -9.52 15.24
N PRO A 70 -2.08 -9.43 15.80
CA PRO A 70 -1.82 -8.52 16.90
C PRO A 70 -2.12 -7.07 16.49
N ALA A 71 -2.91 -6.36 17.30
CA ALA A 71 -3.33 -4.99 16.98
C ALA A 71 -2.14 -4.08 16.68
N VAL A 72 -1.03 -4.22 17.43
CA VAL A 72 0.20 -3.46 17.22
C VAL A 72 0.75 -3.62 15.80
N VAL A 73 0.70 -4.82 15.21
CA VAL A 73 1.18 -5.08 13.85
C VAL A 73 0.27 -4.36 12.84
N VAL A 74 -1.05 -4.38 13.05
CA VAL A 74 -2.00 -3.64 12.21
C VAL A 74 -1.74 -2.13 12.28
N TRP A 75 -1.49 -1.58 13.48
CA TRP A 75 -1.12 -0.16 13.64
C TRP A 75 0.20 0.18 12.95
N LEU A 76 1.20 -0.72 13.01
CA LEU A 76 2.47 -0.52 12.31
C LEU A 76 2.30 -0.57 10.79
N LEU A 77 1.44 -1.44 10.26
CA LEU A 77 1.11 -1.43 8.82
C LEU A 77 0.42 -0.13 8.39
N ARG A 78 -0.51 0.38 9.21
CA ARG A 78 -1.12 1.71 8.99
C ARG A 78 -0.09 2.83 9.08
N TRP A 79 0.93 2.69 9.94
CA TRP A 79 2.02 3.65 10.05
C TRP A 79 2.91 3.65 8.80
N VAL A 80 3.24 2.48 8.24
CA VAL A 80 3.95 2.38 6.96
C VAL A 80 3.13 3.05 5.85
N LEU A 81 1.82 2.77 5.78
CA LEU A 81 0.91 3.41 4.83
C LEU A 81 0.89 4.94 4.98
N PHE A 82 0.77 5.42 6.22
CA PHE A 82 0.78 6.85 6.55
C PHE A 82 2.05 7.50 6.07
N ARG A 83 3.22 6.96 6.45
CA ARG A 83 4.53 7.48 6.04
C ARG A 83 4.68 7.53 4.52
N ASN A 84 4.21 6.50 3.82
CA ASN A 84 4.30 6.45 2.37
C ASN A 84 3.46 7.56 1.72
N MET A 85 2.17 7.63 2.05
CA MET A 85 1.25 8.60 1.46
C MET A 85 1.60 10.04 1.86
N PHE A 86 1.81 10.27 3.14
CA PHE A 86 2.17 11.59 3.67
C PHE A 86 3.54 12.05 3.19
N GLY A 87 4.52 11.14 3.15
CA GLY A 87 5.85 11.42 2.60
C GLY A 87 5.81 11.80 1.12
N ALA A 88 4.99 11.11 0.32
CA ALA A 88 4.77 11.41 -1.09
C ALA A 88 4.17 12.83 -1.29
N GLY A 89 3.17 13.21 -0.49
CA GLY A 89 2.62 14.56 -0.55
C GLY A 89 3.62 15.63 -0.13
N LEU A 90 4.37 15.40 0.95
CA LEU A 90 5.36 16.37 1.45
C LEU A 90 6.51 16.59 0.47
N ILE A 91 7.00 15.53 -0.19
CA ILE A 91 8.08 15.68 -1.16
C ILE A 91 7.62 16.43 -2.40
N LYS A 92 6.36 16.28 -2.83
CA LYS A 92 5.74 17.08 -3.89
C LYS A 92 5.71 18.55 -3.52
N LEU A 93 5.20 18.88 -2.33
CA LEU A 93 5.19 20.27 -1.83
C LEU A 93 6.59 20.86 -1.64
N ARG A 94 7.61 20.04 -1.37
CA ARG A 94 9.00 20.50 -1.25
C ARG A 94 9.69 20.66 -2.60
N GLY A 95 9.36 19.80 -3.56
CA GLY A 95 10.17 19.54 -4.75
C GLY A 95 10.15 20.65 -5.78
N ASP A 96 8.96 21.13 -6.15
CA ASP A 96 8.79 22.08 -7.26
C ASP A 96 7.56 23.00 -7.02
N ASP A 97 7.62 24.22 -7.53
CA ASP A 97 6.56 25.23 -7.43
C ASP A 97 5.31 24.82 -8.23
N CYS A 98 5.45 23.99 -9.25
CA CYS A 98 4.30 23.47 -10.02
C CYS A 98 3.23 22.81 -9.14
N TRP A 99 3.64 22.22 -7.99
CA TRP A 99 2.71 21.50 -7.10
C TRP A 99 1.85 22.51 -6.34
N ARG A 100 2.41 23.70 -6.07
CA ARG A 100 1.72 24.82 -5.42
C ARG A 100 0.85 25.59 -6.42
N ASP A 101 1.32 25.71 -7.66
CA ASP A 101 0.60 26.38 -8.75
C ASP A 101 -0.45 25.47 -9.44
N LEU A 102 -0.60 24.23 -8.99
CA LEU A 102 -1.53 23.22 -9.50
C LEU A 102 -1.32 22.84 -10.97
N SER A 103 -0.08 22.95 -11.47
CA SER A 103 0.26 22.73 -12.89
C SER A 103 1.07 21.45 -13.16
N CYS A 104 1.56 20.73 -12.15
CA CYS A 104 2.46 19.58 -12.43
C CYS A 104 1.83 18.50 -13.31
N MET A 105 0.51 18.31 -13.23
CA MET A 105 -0.17 17.28 -14.01
C MET A 105 -0.23 17.60 -15.51
N ASP A 106 0.06 18.85 -15.92
CA ASP A 106 0.14 19.24 -17.33
C ASP A 106 1.22 18.47 -18.10
N TYR A 107 2.27 17.99 -17.40
CA TYR A 107 3.38 17.22 -17.98
C TYR A 107 3.70 15.93 -17.23
N HIS A 108 3.05 15.65 -16.10
CA HIS A 108 3.32 14.46 -15.30
C HIS A 108 3.16 13.16 -16.09
N TYR A 109 2.09 13.07 -16.90
CA TYR A 109 1.80 11.86 -17.67
C TYR A 109 2.84 11.54 -18.76
N GLU A 110 3.55 12.56 -19.25
CA GLU A 110 4.66 12.43 -20.20
C GLU A 110 5.98 12.06 -19.48
N THR A 111 6.21 12.64 -18.30
CA THR A 111 7.51 12.59 -17.59
C THR A 111 7.61 11.51 -16.51
N GLN A 112 6.50 10.84 -16.17
CA GLN A 112 6.50 9.74 -15.21
C GLN A 112 7.39 8.56 -15.67
N PRO A 113 7.89 7.70 -14.76
CA PRO A 113 8.95 6.74 -15.07
C PRO A 113 8.62 5.71 -16.14
N MET A 114 7.39 5.17 -16.12
CA MET A 114 6.92 4.16 -17.07
C MET A 114 5.51 4.50 -17.54
N PRO A 115 5.37 5.39 -18.54
CA PRO A 115 4.08 5.68 -19.14
C PRO A 115 3.57 4.45 -19.91
N ASN A 116 2.25 4.33 -19.97
CA ASN A 116 1.53 3.27 -20.66
C ASN A 116 0.56 3.89 -21.70
N PRO A 117 -0.16 3.09 -22.51
CA PRO A 117 -1.08 3.64 -23.51
C PRO A 117 -2.17 4.56 -22.93
N VAL A 118 -2.62 4.31 -21.69
CA VAL A 118 -3.62 5.15 -21.01
C VAL A 118 -3.04 6.49 -20.59
N SER A 119 -1.75 6.55 -20.27
CA SER A 119 -1.04 7.81 -19.95
C SER A 119 -1.20 8.85 -21.05
N TRP A 120 -1.18 8.42 -22.33
CA TRP A 120 -1.38 9.33 -23.45
C TRP A 120 -2.79 9.94 -23.44
N TYR A 121 -3.82 9.12 -23.21
CA TYR A 121 -5.20 9.64 -23.10
C TYR A 121 -5.36 10.57 -21.89
N ALA A 122 -4.76 10.20 -20.75
CA ALA A 122 -4.79 11.02 -19.55
C ALA A 122 -4.10 12.38 -19.75
N HIS A 123 -2.95 12.40 -20.44
CA HIS A 123 -2.21 13.62 -20.78
C HIS A 123 -3.01 14.61 -21.63
N ASN A 124 -3.90 14.11 -22.48
CA ASN A 124 -4.70 14.95 -23.38
C ASN A 124 -6.03 15.43 -22.74
N LEU A 125 -6.25 15.18 -21.45
CA LEU A 125 -7.40 15.74 -20.73
C LEU A 125 -7.24 17.25 -20.54
N SER A 126 -8.33 17.94 -20.22
CA SER A 126 -8.30 19.40 -20.12
C SER A 126 -7.43 19.89 -18.95
N GLY A 127 -6.80 21.05 -19.06
CA GLY A 127 -6.03 21.63 -17.93
C GLY A 127 -6.84 21.88 -16.65
N ARG A 128 -8.18 22.02 -16.75
CA ARG A 128 -9.05 22.08 -15.56
C ARG A 128 -9.07 20.75 -14.80
N PHE A 129 -9.05 19.64 -15.53
CA PHE A 129 -8.94 18.30 -14.97
C PHE A 129 -7.60 18.14 -14.26
N HIS A 130 -6.49 18.51 -14.91
CA HIS A 130 -5.15 18.45 -14.32
C HIS A 130 -5.00 19.25 -13.03
N ARG A 131 -5.56 20.47 -12.96
CA ARG A 131 -5.59 21.24 -11.71
C ARG A 131 -6.38 20.55 -10.61
N ALA A 132 -7.52 19.94 -10.96
CA ALA A 132 -8.30 19.15 -10.02
C ALA A 132 -7.56 17.89 -9.55
N GLU A 133 -6.77 17.26 -10.44
CA GLU A 133 -5.91 16.13 -10.08
C GLU A 133 -4.81 16.53 -9.12
N VAL A 134 -4.12 17.67 -9.33
CA VAL A 134 -3.10 18.14 -8.38
C VAL A 134 -3.73 18.41 -7.01
N PHE A 135 -4.89 19.07 -6.98
CA PHE A 135 -5.63 19.28 -5.73
C PHE A 135 -6.03 17.96 -5.06
N GLY A 136 -6.55 17.01 -5.84
CA GLY A 136 -6.91 15.67 -5.38
C GLY A 136 -5.71 14.91 -4.80
N ASN A 137 -4.54 14.98 -5.45
CA ASN A 137 -3.28 14.46 -4.94
C ASN A 137 -2.99 15.03 -3.54
N HIS A 138 -3.03 16.35 -3.37
CA HIS A 138 -2.79 16.98 -2.08
C HIS A 138 -3.77 16.52 -1.00
N VAL A 139 -5.06 16.41 -1.31
CA VAL A 139 -6.05 15.92 -0.34
C VAL A 139 -5.75 14.48 0.07
N VAL A 140 -5.53 13.59 -0.91
CA VAL A 140 -5.37 12.15 -0.64
C VAL A 140 -4.01 11.83 -0.01
N GLU A 141 -2.97 12.60 -0.29
CA GLU A 141 -1.63 12.36 0.25
C GLU A 141 -1.36 13.15 1.52
N LEU A 142 -1.97 14.32 1.74
CA LEU A 142 -1.67 15.17 2.91
C LEU A 142 -2.76 15.18 3.96
N ALA A 143 -4.04 15.02 3.60
CA ALA A 143 -5.15 15.08 4.57
C ALA A 143 -5.69 13.69 4.93
N VAL A 144 -5.97 12.86 3.92
CA VAL A 144 -6.53 11.51 4.11
C VAL A 144 -5.67 10.62 5.03
N PRO A 145 -4.33 10.67 5.04
CA PRO A 145 -3.56 9.76 5.88
C PRO A 145 -3.84 9.87 7.37
N PHE A 146 -4.19 11.07 7.87
CA PHE A 146 -4.57 11.25 9.28
C PHE A 146 -5.83 10.47 9.65
N LEU A 147 -6.72 10.21 8.69
CA LEU A 147 -7.94 9.45 8.90
C LEU A 147 -7.70 7.93 9.01
N TYR A 148 -6.53 7.41 8.63
CA TYR A 148 -6.18 5.98 8.81
C TYR A 148 -6.25 5.53 10.28
N PHE A 149 -6.11 6.48 11.20
CA PHE A 149 -6.12 6.27 12.65
C PHE A 149 -7.43 6.70 13.31
N ALA A 150 -8.38 7.23 12.54
CA ALA A 150 -9.69 7.63 13.06
C ALA A 150 -10.59 6.41 13.35
N PRO A 151 -11.64 6.56 14.19
CA PRO A 151 -12.65 5.53 14.36
C PRO A 151 -13.34 5.17 13.04
N GLN A 152 -13.90 3.95 12.96
CA GLN A 152 -14.77 3.58 11.85
C GLN A 152 -16.03 4.47 11.84
N PRO A 153 -16.55 4.88 10.66
CA PRO A 153 -16.17 4.42 9.31
C PRO A 153 -15.06 5.26 8.63
N PHE A 154 -14.52 6.28 9.30
CA PHE A 154 -13.59 7.23 8.68
C PHE A 154 -12.29 6.55 8.21
N ALA A 155 -11.76 5.60 8.98
CA ALA A 155 -10.60 4.83 8.57
C ALA A 155 -10.86 4.01 7.30
N ALA A 156 -12.01 3.33 7.20
CA ALA A 156 -12.38 2.60 5.98
C ALA A 156 -12.57 3.53 4.77
N LEU A 157 -13.21 4.69 4.95
CA LEU A 157 -13.35 5.68 3.88
C LEU A 157 -11.98 6.19 3.39
N ALA A 158 -11.04 6.41 4.30
CA ALA A 158 -9.67 6.79 3.98
C ALA A 158 -8.93 5.67 3.22
N GLY A 159 -9.14 4.41 3.62
CA GLY A 159 -8.67 3.23 2.90
C GLY A 159 -9.20 3.16 1.47
N VAL A 160 -10.51 3.33 1.28
CA VAL A 160 -11.14 3.37 -0.05
C VAL A 160 -10.57 4.49 -0.91
N ALA A 161 -10.49 5.71 -0.37
CA ALA A 161 -9.92 6.84 -1.10
C ALA A 161 -8.48 6.56 -1.55
N THR A 162 -7.67 5.94 -0.68
CA THR A 162 -6.29 5.55 -0.99
C THR A 162 -6.23 4.47 -2.06
N ILE A 163 -7.08 3.44 -1.97
CA ILE A 163 -7.14 2.36 -2.97
C ILE A 163 -7.53 2.90 -4.34
N LEU A 164 -8.55 3.77 -4.40
CA LEU A 164 -8.99 4.39 -5.66
C LEU A 164 -7.90 5.27 -6.27
N PHE A 165 -7.22 6.06 -5.44
CA PHE A 165 -6.11 6.89 -5.88
C PHE A 165 -4.94 6.06 -6.45
N GLN A 166 -4.52 5.01 -5.74
CA GLN A 166 -3.48 4.12 -6.22
C GLN A 166 -3.90 3.31 -7.45
N GLY A 167 -5.19 2.99 -7.57
CA GLY A 167 -5.79 2.38 -8.75
C GLY A 167 -5.72 3.30 -9.97
N TRP A 168 -6.06 4.58 -9.81
CA TRP A 168 -5.91 5.59 -10.85
C TRP A 168 -4.46 5.68 -11.32
N LEU A 169 -3.50 5.83 -10.39
CA LEU A 169 -2.07 5.88 -10.72
C LEU A 169 -1.57 4.65 -11.49
N THR A 170 -2.09 3.47 -11.17
CA THR A 170 -1.73 2.20 -11.85
C THR A 170 -2.36 2.09 -13.23
N ILE A 171 -3.55 2.66 -13.43
CA ILE A 171 -4.20 2.70 -14.74
C ILE A 171 -3.46 3.68 -15.65
N THR A 172 -3.08 4.85 -15.14
CA THR A 172 -2.48 5.93 -15.94
C THR A 172 -0.96 5.92 -15.97
N GLY A 173 -0.29 4.96 -15.34
CA GLY A 173 1.17 4.84 -15.28
C GLY A 173 1.62 3.59 -14.55
N ASN A 174 2.93 3.36 -14.46
CA ASN A 174 3.50 2.24 -13.73
C ASN A 174 4.62 2.70 -12.79
N PHE A 175 4.43 2.48 -11.49
CA PHE A 175 5.38 2.81 -10.42
C PHE A 175 5.92 1.53 -9.76
N SER A 176 6.16 0.51 -10.59
CA SER A 176 6.51 -0.83 -10.12
C SER A 176 5.42 -1.37 -9.18
N TRP A 177 5.80 -1.97 -8.05
CA TRP A 177 4.86 -2.47 -7.05
C TRP A 177 4.50 -1.46 -5.95
N LEU A 178 4.95 -0.19 -6.04
CA LEU A 178 4.62 0.84 -5.04
C LEU A 178 3.10 0.96 -4.84
N ASN A 179 2.36 1.10 -5.95
CA ASN A 179 0.92 1.27 -5.91
C ASN A 179 0.23 0.02 -5.35
N ALA A 180 0.66 -1.17 -5.80
CA ALA A 180 0.11 -2.45 -5.33
C ALA A 180 0.34 -2.64 -3.83
N LEU A 181 1.55 -2.36 -3.32
CA LEU A 181 1.85 -2.43 -1.88
C LEU A 181 1.02 -1.43 -1.08
N THR A 182 0.85 -0.22 -1.59
CA THR A 182 0.04 0.81 -0.93
C THR A 182 -1.43 0.38 -0.84
N ILE A 183 -1.97 -0.22 -1.91
CA ILE A 183 -3.33 -0.81 -1.92
C ILE A 183 -3.45 -1.92 -0.87
N VAL A 184 -2.48 -2.84 -0.82
CA VAL A 184 -2.48 -3.94 0.17
C VAL A 184 -2.42 -3.39 1.59
N LEU A 185 -1.57 -2.40 1.87
CA LEU A 185 -1.48 -1.77 3.18
C LEU A 185 -2.77 -1.03 3.55
N ALA A 186 -3.47 -0.43 2.59
CA ALA A 186 -4.75 0.24 2.83
C ALA A 186 -5.84 -0.71 3.37
N VAL A 187 -5.73 -2.03 3.11
CA VAL A 187 -6.63 -3.04 3.71
C VAL A 187 -6.58 -3.02 5.24
N SER A 188 -5.43 -2.65 5.84
CA SER A 188 -5.30 -2.54 7.31
C SER A 188 -6.23 -1.50 7.95
N THR A 189 -6.79 -0.57 7.17
CA THR A 189 -7.70 0.48 7.64
C THR A 189 -9.16 0.02 7.80
N PHE A 190 -9.52 -1.13 7.24
CA PHE A 190 -10.86 -1.69 7.33
C PHE A 190 -11.05 -2.46 8.64
N SER A 191 -12.30 -2.60 9.07
CA SER A 191 -12.66 -3.48 10.18
C SER A 191 -13.02 -4.87 9.67
N ASP A 192 -12.90 -5.88 10.52
CA ASP A 192 -13.27 -7.26 10.18
C ASP A 192 -14.73 -7.35 9.69
N GLY A 193 -15.65 -6.59 10.31
CA GLY A 193 -17.05 -6.53 9.87
C GLY A 193 -17.22 -5.95 8.47
N ALA A 194 -16.48 -4.89 8.13
CA ALA A 194 -16.51 -4.31 6.79
C ALA A 194 -15.93 -5.28 5.75
N LEU A 195 -14.83 -5.96 6.07
CA LEU A 195 -14.23 -6.96 5.18
C LEU A 195 -15.13 -8.19 5.00
N ALA A 196 -15.71 -8.71 6.07
CA ALA A 196 -16.60 -9.88 6.03
C ALA A 196 -17.92 -9.61 5.28
N SER A 197 -18.35 -8.35 5.16
CA SER A 197 -19.52 -8.01 4.34
C SER A 197 -19.28 -8.08 2.83
N VAL A 198 -18.01 -8.05 2.40
CA VAL A 198 -17.62 -8.01 0.98
C VAL A 198 -16.91 -9.30 0.56
N LEU A 199 -16.10 -9.86 1.45
CA LEU A 199 -15.31 -11.06 1.21
C LEU A 199 -15.95 -12.27 1.92
N PRO A 200 -15.99 -13.45 1.27
CA PRO A 200 -16.49 -14.68 1.89
C PRO A 200 -15.46 -15.26 2.87
N VAL A 201 -15.06 -14.49 3.87
CA VAL A 201 -14.04 -14.84 4.87
C VAL A 201 -14.65 -14.73 6.26
N ALA A 202 -14.52 -15.78 7.06
CA ALA A 202 -14.98 -15.79 8.44
C ALA A 202 -14.06 -14.92 9.31
N ALA A 203 -14.65 -14.11 10.19
CA ALA A 203 -13.88 -13.41 11.21
C ALA A 203 -13.18 -14.43 12.12
N PRO A 204 -11.93 -14.19 12.56
CA PRO A 204 -11.28 -15.04 13.54
C PRO A 204 -12.15 -15.15 14.80
N ALA A 205 -12.27 -16.36 15.35
CA ALA A 205 -12.96 -16.54 16.62
C ALA A 205 -12.22 -15.71 17.69
N THR A 206 -12.93 -14.80 18.36
CA THR A 206 -12.39 -14.11 19.53
C THR A 206 -12.19 -15.14 20.64
N ALA A 207 -10.94 -15.29 21.08
CA ALA A 207 -10.59 -16.08 22.26
C ALA A 207 -10.94 -15.31 23.54
#